data_AF-A0A0N8RM02-F1
#
_entry.id   AF-A0A0N8RM02-F1
#
_cell.length_a   1.000
_cell.length_b   1.000
_cell.length_c   1.000
_cell.angle_alpha   90.00
_cell.angle_beta   90.00
_cell.angle_gamma   90.00
#
_symmetry.space_group_name_H-M   'P 1'
#
loop_
_entity.id
_entity.type
_entity.pdbx_description
1 polymer ?
#
loop_
_entity_poly.entity_id
_entity_poly.type
_entity_poly.pdbx_seq_one_letter_code
_entity_poly.pdbx_strand_id
1 'polypeptide(L)'
;MHHRKRLEKRSIDHHSGMPAFSPPFDHPDEAARYAHERIGNRRDREYGGFILVRQDGKYVATEPMSGSHFSFDPNEVFPRNEEDGYVLYPQGHDDYAVYHSHPSLQAGLDEWPESEKVTYPNSFSAGDIYAVIDDQEICPATYLSGPDGSLIKYTLSRSAAEDTLFARVAGPPNMPHLSELSQIHKALQNLTLMPSDVVRLLAGAGNLEVIVPSRLWGRAGKVSTDWHPYPDDRAARAARMTPPASCTAQWPPRALRLSTPFGSADEAAGYAHGQIGTRIHSQIIGFLLFNPVTRAYRIAEPFLDDGTPVYAPCSAFHPDAYYRPALPDGYRIDGMYFSSANLAAEGGREVVSDFFEADDLHRMFSYRHKPVPRRKGLPIRYGFEMSVVYFSAADGALLGYTPSQSDEEFQLLQSVSRVYSGTQSIQAQLSAGAMSVPDFVRRVARAGRLRVLQTSARWPEAGVISPVP
;
A
#
# COMPACT_ATOMS: atom_id res chain seq x y z
N MET A 1 4.76 -3.75 29.02
CA MET A 1 5.94 -3.71 29.92
C MET A 1 5.71 -2.83 31.17
N HIS A 2 6.27 -3.20 32.33
CA HIS A 2 6.26 -2.37 33.56
C HIS A 2 7.35 -1.31 33.57
N HIS A 3 7.14 -0.25 34.34
CA HIS A 3 8.13 0.80 34.58
C HIS A 3 9.32 0.29 35.41
N ARG A 4 10.53 0.63 34.99
CA ARG A 4 11.77 0.27 35.67
C ARG A 4 12.04 1.17 36.87
N LYS A 5 12.30 0.59 38.04
CA LYS A 5 12.74 1.31 39.24
C LYS A 5 14.19 1.73 39.09
N ARG A 6 14.50 2.99 39.39
CA ARG A 6 15.85 3.55 39.39
C ARG A 6 16.54 3.24 40.73
N LEU A 7 17.16 2.06 40.81
CA LEU A 7 17.96 1.62 41.97
C LEU A 7 19.45 1.81 41.73
N GLU A 8 20.24 1.93 42.81
CA GLU A 8 21.69 2.00 42.73
C GLU A 8 22.26 0.71 42.10
N LYS A 9 23.07 0.83 41.05
CA LYS A 9 23.73 -0.33 40.42
C LYS A 9 24.97 -0.74 41.22
N ARG A 10 25.04 -1.99 41.63
CA ARG A 10 26.23 -2.60 42.25
C ARG A 10 26.79 -3.69 41.34
N SER A 11 28.01 -3.47 40.88
CA SER A 11 28.73 -4.45 40.05
C SER A 11 29.25 -5.59 40.90
N ILE A 12 29.00 -6.83 40.48
CA ILE A 12 29.51 -8.04 41.14
C ILE A 12 30.02 -9.04 40.11
N ASP A 13 30.99 -9.88 40.50
CA ASP A 13 31.52 -10.91 39.60
C ASP A 13 30.55 -12.10 39.43
N HIS A 14 29.92 -12.57 40.53
CA HIS A 14 29.07 -13.77 40.50
C HIS A 14 27.88 -13.65 41.47
N HIS A 15 26.65 -13.89 40.99
CA HIS A 15 25.45 -14.14 41.79
C HIS A 15 24.76 -15.40 41.26
N SER A 16 24.22 -16.26 42.13
CA SER A 16 23.44 -17.43 41.70
C SER A 16 22.15 -17.06 40.97
N GLY A 17 21.62 -15.87 41.22
CA GLY A 17 20.42 -15.32 40.56
C GLY A 17 20.68 -14.48 39.32
N MET A 18 21.93 -14.38 38.81
CA MET A 18 22.18 -13.63 37.57
C MET A 18 21.54 -14.35 36.36
N PRO A 19 20.98 -13.60 35.39
CA PRO A 19 20.54 -14.19 34.14
C PRO A 19 21.74 -14.71 33.35
N ALA A 20 21.52 -15.78 32.58
CA ALA A 20 22.49 -16.20 31.58
C ALA A 20 22.55 -15.18 30.43
N PHE A 21 23.73 -15.06 29.80
CA PHE A 21 23.95 -14.17 28.66
C PHE A 21 24.17 -14.94 27.36
N SER A 22 23.82 -14.30 26.25
CA SER A 22 24.23 -14.72 24.92
C SER A 22 25.75 -14.68 24.75
N PRO A 23 26.29 -15.27 23.67
CA PRO A 23 27.60 -14.90 23.17
C PRO A 23 27.71 -13.39 22.94
N PRO A 24 28.93 -12.81 22.95
CA PRO A 24 29.13 -11.39 22.70
C PRO A 24 29.12 -11.07 21.20
N PHE A 25 28.42 -10.01 20.82
CA PHE A 25 28.19 -9.54 19.45
C PHE A 25 28.85 -8.19 19.20
N ASP A 26 29.10 -7.86 17.94
CA ASP A 26 29.72 -6.59 17.56
C ASP A 26 28.67 -5.47 17.38
N HIS A 27 27.39 -5.82 17.24
CA HIS A 27 26.30 -4.85 17.12
C HIS A 27 25.11 -5.20 18.05
N PRO A 28 24.43 -4.22 18.68
CA PRO A 28 23.31 -4.49 19.59
C PRO A 28 22.13 -5.19 18.90
N ASP A 29 21.88 -4.87 17.63
CA ASP A 29 20.84 -5.52 16.84
C ASP A 29 21.08 -7.04 16.68
N GLU A 30 22.33 -7.52 16.74
CA GLU A 30 22.63 -8.97 16.70
C GLU A 30 22.27 -9.64 18.03
N ALA A 31 22.56 -8.99 19.16
CA ALA A 31 22.11 -9.44 20.48
C ALA A 31 20.57 -9.46 20.56
N ALA A 32 19.91 -8.45 19.96
CA ALA A 32 18.45 -8.41 19.84
C ALA A 32 17.91 -9.55 18.98
N ARG A 33 18.54 -9.85 17.82
CA ARG A 33 18.17 -10.98 16.96
C ARG A 33 18.35 -12.32 17.68
N TYR A 34 19.44 -12.50 18.43
CA TYR A 34 19.63 -13.68 19.27
C TYR A 34 18.47 -13.83 20.26
N ALA A 35 18.15 -12.78 21.03
CA ALA A 35 17.03 -12.84 21.96
C ALA A 35 15.69 -13.15 21.26
N HIS A 36 15.43 -12.52 20.12
CA HIS A 36 14.25 -12.76 19.29
C HIS A 36 14.15 -14.22 18.81
N GLU A 37 15.25 -14.80 18.31
CA GLU A 37 15.32 -16.22 17.91
C GLU A 37 15.10 -17.16 19.09
N ARG A 38 15.64 -16.82 20.27
CA ARG A 38 15.44 -17.58 21.51
C ARG A 38 13.98 -17.55 21.94
N ILE A 39 13.29 -16.41 21.84
CA ILE A 39 11.84 -16.33 22.08
C ILE A 39 11.10 -17.21 21.05
N GLY A 40 11.52 -17.17 19.78
CA GLY A 40 11.03 -18.04 18.71
C GLY A 40 9.55 -17.82 18.44
N ASN A 41 8.73 -18.89 18.45
CA ASN A 41 7.27 -18.82 18.28
C ASN A 41 6.50 -18.81 19.61
N ARG A 42 7.19 -18.68 20.76
CA ARG A 42 6.52 -18.62 22.06
C ARG A 42 5.80 -17.29 22.19
N ARG A 43 4.46 -17.33 22.23
CA ARG A 43 3.58 -16.15 22.24
C ARG A 43 2.42 -16.31 23.23
N ASP A 44 2.60 -17.18 24.22
CA ASP A 44 1.63 -17.46 25.30
C ASP A 44 1.63 -16.39 26.41
N ARG A 45 2.68 -15.57 26.46
CA ARG A 45 2.91 -14.51 27.45
C ARG A 45 3.94 -13.51 26.92
N GLU A 46 4.22 -12.44 27.67
CA GLU A 46 5.36 -11.59 27.37
C GLU A 46 6.67 -12.24 27.82
N TYR A 47 7.71 -12.10 27.01
CA TYR A 47 9.08 -12.44 27.36
C TYR A 47 9.93 -11.20 27.23
N GLY A 48 10.99 -11.06 28.02
CA GLY A 48 11.86 -9.89 27.90
C GLY A 48 13.19 -10.03 28.61
N GLY A 49 14.00 -8.99 28.49
CA GLY A 49 15.34 -8.95 29.04
C GLY A 49 16.09 -7.67 28.65
N PHE A 50 17.39 -7.68 28.86
CA PHE A 50 18.27 -6.55 28.56
C PHE A 50 19.30 -6.90 27.50
N ILE A 51 19.67 -5.91 26.71
CA ILE A 51 20.91 -5.87 25.95
C ILE A 51 21.88 -5.00 26.75
N LEU A 52 23.02 -5.57 27.09
CA LEU A 52 24.09 -4.89 27.82
C LEU A 52 25.28 -4.64 26.89
N VAL A 53 25.98 -3.54 27.11
CA VAL A 53 27.28 -3.27 26.51
C VAL A 53 28.38 -3.63 27.51
N ARG A 54 29.36 -4.40 27.06
CA ARG A 54 30.53 -4.79 27.84
C ARG A 54 31.61 -3.72 27.75
N GLN A 55 32.52 -3.67 28.72
CA GLN A 55 33.69 -2.78 28.69
C GLN A 55 34.58 -2.94 27.45
N ASP A 56 34.56 -4.11 26.79
CA ASP A 56 35.27 -4.35 25.53
C ASP A 56 34.51 -3.85 24.29
N GLY A 57 33.37 -3.19 24.47
CA GLY A 57 32.54 -2.62 23.42
C GLY A 57 31.59 -3.62 22.74
N LYS A 58 31.60 -4.90 23.15
CA LYS A 58 30.69 -5.91 22.60
C LYS A 58 29.34 -5.90 23.31
N TYR A 59 28.31 -6.39 22.64
CA TYR A 59 26.93 -6.46 23.14
C TYR A 59 26.55 -7.87 23.52
N VAL A 60 25.83 -8.04 24.63
CA VAL A 60 25.25 -9.33 25.05
C VAL A 60 23.78 -9.15 25.40
N ALA A 61 22.95 -10.14 25.10
CA ALA A 61 21.57 -10.18 25.56
C ALA A 61 21.45 -11.10 26.78
N THR A 62 20.66 -10.73 27.77
CA THR A 62 20.18 -11.70 28.78
C THR A 62 19.32 -12.75 28.08
N GLU A 63 19.27 -13.99 28.59
CA GLU A 63 18.29 -14.96 28.12
C GLU A 63 16.85 -14.47 28.40
N PRO A 64 15.88 -14.72 27.48
CA PRO A 64 14.52 -14.22 27.64
C PRO A 64 13.84 -14.78 28.89
N MET A 65 13.45 -13.88 29.79
CA MET A 65 12.69 -14.20 31.00
C MET A 65 11.20 -14.14 30.69
N SER A 66 10.43 -15.12 31.20
CA SER A 66 8.97 -15.10 31.10
C SER A 66 8.39 -14.07 32.06
N GLY A 67 7.60 -13.14 31.52
CA GLY A 67 6.75 -12.26 32.31
C GLY A 67 5.36 -12.85 32.58
N SER A 68 4.41 -11.97 32.87
CA SER A 68 2.99 -12.28 32.96
C SER A 68 2.37 -12.43 31.56
N HIS A 69 1.09 -12.80 31.53
CA HIS A 69 0.37 -13.03 30.27
C HIS A 69 0.36 -11.81 29.33
N PHE A 70 0.39 -10.58 29.87
CA PHE A 70 0.30 -9.32 29.10
C PHE A 70 1.32 -8.26 29.54
N SER A 71 2.31 -8.63 30.36
CA SER A 71 3.31 -7.68 30.82
C SER A 71 4.62 -8.36 31.22
N PHE A 72 5.72 -7.81 30.74
CA PHE A 72 7.07 -8.06 31.21
C PHE A 72 7.46 -7.04 32.29
N ASP A 73 8.03 -7.48 33.41
CA ASP A 73 8.64 -6.61 34.43
C ASP A 73 10.17 -6.60 34.28
N PRO A 74 10.78 -5.51 33.77
CA PRO A 74 12.24 -5.41 33.66
C PRO A 74 12.96 -5.50 35.01
N ASN A 75 12.27 -5.19 36.11
CA ASN A 75 12.88 -5.20 37.42
C ASN A 75 13.15 -6.63 37.93
N GLU A 76 12.53 -7.66 37.36
CA GLU A 76 12.73 -9.05 37.74
C GLU A 76 13.97 -9.70 37.11
N VAL A 77 14.60 -9.03 36.13
CA VAL A 77 15.71 -9.63 35.38
C VAL A 77 16.98 -9.79 36.22
N PHE A 78 17.28 -8.79 37.04
CA PHE A 78 18.49 -8.78 37.85
C PHE A 78 18.14 -8.92 39.34
N PRO A 79 18.98 -9.62 40.13
CA PRO A 79 18.84 -9.66 41.58
C PRO A 79 18.84 -8.24 42.16
N ARG A 80 17.87 -7.94 43.02
CA ARG A 80 17.71 -6.64 43.66
C ARG A 80 17.40 -6.81 45.13
N ASN A 81 17.75 -5.79 45.90
CA ASN A 81 17.28 -5.62 47.26
C ASN A 81 16.53 -4.29 47.34
N GLU A 82 15.20 -4.36 47.47
CA GLU A 82 14.36 -3.17 47.52
C GLU A 82 14.47 -2.42 48.84
N GLU A 83 14.77 -3.10 49.95
CA GLU A 83 14.94 -2.48 51.26
C GLU A 83 16.21 -1.63 51.31
N ASP A 84 17.31 -2.17 50.73
CA ASP A 84 18.60 -1.49 50.67
C ASP A 84 18.79 -0.62 49.42
N GLY A 85 17.81 -0.60 48.51
CA GLY A 85 17.76 0.31 47.37
C GLY A 85 18.75 0.03 46.24
N TYR A 86 19.21 -1.21 46.06
CA TYR A 86 20.19 -1.57 45.02
C TYR A 86 19.77 -2.71 44.09
N VAL A 87 20.37 -2.73 42.90
CA VAL A 87 20.28 -3.82 41.91
C VAL A 87 21.69 -4.32 41.58
N LEU A 88 21.86 -5.63 41.52
CA LEU A 88 23.13 -6.27 41.21
C LEU A 88 23.28 -6.41 39.70
N TYR A 89 24.40 -5.92 39.17
CA TYR A 89 24.76 -6.02 37.76
C TYR A 89 26.05 -6.83 37.60
N PRO A 90 26.21 -7.58 36.50
CA PRO A 90 27.48 -8.24 36.22
C PRO A 90 28.58 -7.19 36.01
N GLN A 91 29.75 -7.40 36.61
CA GLN A 91 30.85 -6.47 36.51
C GLN A 91 31.24 -6.19 35.06
N GLY A 92 31.47 -4.91 34.73
CA GLY A 92 31.89 -4.47 33.40
C GLY A 92 30.81 -4.51 32.32
N HIS A 93 29.54 -4.46 32.72
CA HIS A 93 28.41 -4.35 31.82
C HIS A 93 27.54 -3.14 32.16
N ASP A 94 27.15 -2.39 31.14
CA ASP A 94 26.22 -1.28 31.24
C ASP A 94 24.96 -1.56 30.42
N ASP A 95 23.86 -0.89 30.74
CA ASP A 95 22.62 -1.01 29.97
C ASP A 95 22.77 -0.38 28.60
N TYR A 96 22.22 -1.02 27.59
CA TYR A 96 22.06 -0.44 26.25
C TYR A 96 20.60 -0.40 25.80
N ALA A 97 19.87 -1.50 25.99
CA ALA A 97 18.47 -1.55 25.62
C ALA A 97 17.68 -2.56 26.44
N VAL A 98 16.37 -2.35 26.51
CA VAL A 98 15.42 -3.40 26.90
C VAL A 98 14.89 -4.08 25.64
N TYR A 99 14.64 -5.38 25.70
CA TYR A 99 13.83 -6.05 24.69
C TYR A 99 12.65 -6.75 25.35
N HIS A 100 11.51 -6.79 24.66
CA HIS A 100 10.38 -7.61 25.06
C HIS A 100 9.59 -8.15 23.86
N SER A 101 8.69 -9.08 24.11
CA SER A 101 7.75 -9.62 23.13
C SER A 101 6.32 -9.47 23.61
N HIS A 102 5.38 -9.36 22.69
CA HIS A 102 3.96 -9.44 22.99
C HIS A 102 3.39 -10.85 22.78
N PRO A 103 2.34 -11.23 23.53
CA PRO A 103 1.59 -12.45 23.26
C PRO A 103 0.82 -12.35 21.93
N SER A 104 0.47 -13.50 21.36
CA SER A 104 -0.35 -13.60 20.15
C SER A 104 -1.82 -13.78 20.54
N LEU A 105 -2.40 -12.79 21.23
CA LEU A 105 -3.80 -12.80 21.62
C LEU A 105 -4.59 -11.76 20.83
N GLN A 106 -5.72 -12.18 20.25
CA GLN A 106 -6.63 -11.32 19.48
C GLN A 106 -7.98 -11.08 20.18
N ALA A 107 -8.18 -11.66 21.38
CA ALA A 107 -9.43 -11.51 22.12
C ALA A 107 -9.68 -10.04 22.49
N GLY A 108 -10.90 -9.55 22.23
CA GLY A 108 -11.31 -8.18 22.54
C GLY A 108 -10.90 -7.13 21.50
N LEU A 109 -10.37 -7.55 20.34
CA LEU A 109 -9.98 -6.65 19.25
C LEU A 109 -11.02 -6.58 18.12
N ASP A 110 -12.22 -7.13 18.33
CA ASP A 110 -13.18 -7.39 17.24
C ASP A 110 -13.71 -6.15 16.53
N GLU A 111 -13.70 -5.01 17.22
CA GLU A 111 -14.16 -3.72 16.70
C GLU A 111 -13.16 -3.08 15.73
N TRP A 112 -11.90 -3.54 15.71
CA TRP A 112 -10.87 -3.04 14.81
C TRP A 112 -10.86 -3.76 13.46
N PRO A 113 -10.52 -3.07 12.35
CA PRO A 113 -10.22 -3.72 11.08
C PRO A 113 -9.09 -4.76 11.24
N GLU A 114 -9.10 -5.82 10.42
CA GLU A 114 -8.13 -6.92 10.53
C GLU A 114 -6.66 -6.45 10.52
N SER A 115 -6.34 -5.41 9.73
CA SER A 115 -5.00 -4.83 9.72
C SER A 115 -4.59 -4.22 11.05
N GLU A 116 -5.53 -3.61 11.78
CA GLU A 116 -5.30 -3.01 13.08
C GLU A 116 -5.26 -4.06 14.20
N LYS A 117 -6.09 -5.12 14.09
CA LYS A 117 -6.01 -6.29 15.00
C LYS A 117 -4.63 -6.94 14.99
N VAL A 118 -4.01 -7.02 13.80
CA VAL A 118 -2.65 -7.55 13.66
C VAL A 118 -1.60 -6.51 14.06
N THR A 119 -1.83 -5.22 13.79
CA THR A 119 -0.87 -4.16 14.11
C THR A 119 -0.68 -3.99 15.61
N TYR A 120 -1.77 -3.99 16.38
CA TYR A 120 -1.73 -3.74 17.82
C TYR A 120 -0.71 -4.60 18.59
N PRO A 121 -0.80 -5.94 18.57
CA PRO A 121 0.16 -6.78 19.30
C PRO A 121 1.55 -6.79 18.67
N ASN A 122 1.73 -6.33 17.43
CA ASN A 122 3.03 -6.23 16.77
C ASN A 122 3.70 -4.85 16.92
N SER A 123 3.09 -3.92 17.66
CA SER A 123 3.57 -2.54 17.87
C SER A 123 3.68 -2.19 19.35
N PHE A 124 4.44 -1.15 19.70
CA PHE A 124 4.57 -0.70 21.10
C PHE A 124 3.23 -0.18 21.64
N SER A 125 2.80 -0.68 22.79
CA SER A 125 1.60 -0.20 23.49
C SER A 125 1.85 1.17 24.15
N ALA A 126 0.79 1.87 24.54
CA ALA A 126 0.93 3.13 25.28
C ALA A 126 1.79 2.99 26.55
N GLY A 127 1.68 1.85 27.25
CA GLY A 127 2.50 1.54 28.42
C GLY A 127 3.97 1.32 28.07
N ASP A 128 4.27 0.66 26.95
CA ASP A 128 5.65 0.47 26.51
C ASP A 128 6.29 1.81 26.13
N ILE A 129 5.56 2.66 25.39
CA ILE A 129 6.03 3.99 25.00
C ILE A 129 6.34 4.83 26.25
N TYR A 130 5.45 4.80 27.24
CA TYR A 130 5.68 5.49 28.50
C TYR A 130 6.93 4.96 29.21
N ALA A 131 7.05 3.65 29.39
CA ALA A 131 8.18 3.04 30.08
C ALA A 131 9.53 3.34 29.39
N VAL A 132 9.55 3.34 28.05
CA VAL A 132 10.76 3.59 27.25
C VAL A 132 11.20 5.04 27.34
N ILE A 133 10.27 6.00 27.21
CA ILE A 133 10.61 7.43 27.30
C ILE A 133 10.97 7.81 28.75
N ASP A 134 10.37 7.18 29.76
CA ASP A 134 10.80 7.41 31.15
C ASP A 134 12.24 6.91 31.39
N ASP A 135 12.60 5.75 30.84
CA ASP A 135 13.94 5.14 30.99
C ASP A 135 15.02 5.76 30.09
N GLN A 136 14.75 6.91 29.46
CA GLN A 136 15.59 7.55 28.43
C GLN A 136 17.01 7.96 28.86
N GLU A 137 17.24 8.05 30.17
CA GLU A 137 18.56 8.34 30.74
C GLU A 137 19.43 7.09 30.86
N ILE A 138 18.83 5.90 30.87
CA ILE A 138 19.51 4.63 31.09
C ILE A 138 19.63 3.83 29.78
N CYS A 139 18.51 3.65 29.07
CA CYS A 139 18.47 2.89 27.83
C CYS A 139 18.16 3.81 26.65
N PRO A 140 19.11 4.04 25.72
CA PRO A 140 18.83 4.81 24.51
C PRO A 140 17.91 4.11 23.51
N ALA A 141 17.75 2.79 23.60
CA ALA A 141 16.95 2.01 22.66
C ALA A 141 16.09 0.94 23.35
N THR A 142 15.06 0.50 22.65
CA THR A 142 14.22 -0.65 23.02
C THR A 142 13.92 -1.49 21.79
N TYR A 143 13.68 -2.79 21.98
CA TYR A 143 13.30 -3.72 20.91
C TYR A 143 12.00 -4.44 21.24
N LEU A 144 11.13 -4.57 20.25
CA LEU A 144 9.91 -5.36 20.36
C LEU A 144 9.94 -6.52 19.36
N SER A 145 9.79 -7.72 19.87
CA SER A 145 9.62 -8.96 19.11
C SER A 145 8.13 -9.25 18.90
N GLY A 146 7.66 -9.08 17.68
CA GLY A 146 6.25 -9.23 17.29
C GLY A 146 5.78 -10.70 17.15
N PRO A 147 4.49 -10.99 17.40
CA PRO A 147 3.81 -12.22 16.99
C PRO A 147 3.95 -12.62 15.51
N ASP A 148 4.09 -11.66 14.61
CA ASP A 148 4.23 -11.89 13.16
C ASP A 148 5.65 -12.26 12.73
N GLY A 149 6.58 -12.40 13.69
CA GLY A 149 7.99 -12.69 13.45
C GLY A 149 8.84 -11.43 13.18
N SER A 150 8.28 -10.23 13.31
CA SER A 150 9.06 -8.99 13.22
C SER A 150 9.90 -8.76 14.46
N LEU A 151 10.98 -7.99 14.26
CA LEU A 151 11.74 -7.36 15.33
C LEU A 151 11.88 -5.89 14.97
N ILE A 152 11.30 -5.02 15.78
CA ILE A 152 11.39 -3.56 15.61
C ILE A 152 12.22 -2.95 16.73
N LYS A 153 12.87 -1.84 16.44
CA LYS A 153 13.72 -1.08 17.36
C LYS A 153 13.21 0.35 17.43
N TYR A 154 13.10 0.89 18.63
CA TYR A 154 12.88 2.33 18.82
C TYR A 154 14.07 2.92 19.55
N THR A 155 14.69 3.93 18.94
CA THR A 155 15.82 4.69 19.53
C THR A 155 15.36 6.10 19.81
N LEU A 156 15.57 6.54 21.04
CA LEU A 156 15.16 7.85 21.53
C LEU A 156 16.01 8.95 20.89
N SER A 157 15.35 10.01 20.43
CA SER A 157 15.94 11.17 19.78
C SER A 157 16.01 12.40 20.68
N ARG A 158 15.30 12.38 21.82
CA ARG A 158 15.09 13.49 22.75
C ARG A 158 14.48 14.71 22.07
N SER A 159 13.55 14.46 21.16
CA SER A 159 12.87 15.51 20.40
C SER A 159 11.70 16.09 21.18
N ALA A 160 11.30 17.33 20.87
CA ALA A 160 10.07 17.91 21.41
C ALA A 160 8.81 17.11 21.02
N ALA A 161 8.88 16.33 19.94
CA ALA A 161 7.81 15.42 19.55
C ALA A 161 7.73 14.19 20.46
N GLU A 162 8.86 13.71 21.00
CA GLU A 162 8.89 12.70 22.08
C GLU A 162 8.29 13.24 23.37
N ASP A 163 8.62 14.46 23.79
CA ASP A 163 8.01 15.10 24.97
C ASP A 163 6.48 15.20 24.83
N THR A 164 6.02 15.60 23.65
CA THR A 164 4.59 15.69 23.32
C THR A 164 3.94 14.31 23.33
N LEU A 165 4.59 13.29 22.77
CA LEU A 165 4.08 11.92 22.78
C LEU A 165 4.03 11.36 24.21
N PHE A 166 5.06 11.61 25.01
CA PHE A 166 5.16 11.18 26.40
C PHE A 166 3.98 11.71 27.23
N ALA A 167 3.67 12.99 27.12
CA ALA A 167 2.51 13.59 27.80
C ALA A 167 1.17 12.93 27.40
N ARG A 168 1.06 12.40 26.18
CA ARG A 168 -0.16 11.76 25.67
C ARG A 168 -0.30 10.28 26.06
N VAL A 169 0.82 9.60 26.35
CA VAL A 169 0.83 8.22 26.87
C VAL A 169 0.91 8.16 28.40
N ALA A 170 1.21 9.27 29.06
CA ALA A 170 1.13 9.40 30.51
C ALA A 170 -0.34 9.38 30.98
N GLY A 171 -0.55 8.79 32.15
CA GLY A 171 -1.80 8.87 32.90
C GLY A 171 -2.03 10.26 33.51
N PRO A 172 -3.08 10.41 34.34
CA PRO A 172 -3.35 11.64 35.07
C PRO A 172 -2.15 12.11 35.92
N PRO A 173 -2.01 13.42 36.23
CA PRO A 173 -0.83 13.96 36.92
C PRO A 173 -0.50 13.30 38.27
N ASN A 174 -1.49 12.76 38.97
CA ASN A 174 -1.29 12.04 40.24
C ASN A 174 -0.84 10.59 40.06
N MET A 175 -1.00 10.01 38.87
CA MET A 175 -0.63 8.63 38.53
C MET A 175 -0.13 8.55 37.07
N PRO A 176 1.01 9.19 36.75
CA PRO A 176 1.50 9.32 35.37
C PRO A 176 1.86 7.98 34.72
N HIS A 177 2.22 6.96 35.51
CA HIS A 177 2.56 5.62 35.04
C HIS A 177 1.34 4.77 34.64
N LEU A 178 0.11 5.19 34.96
CA LEU A 178 -1.10 4.49 34.57
C LEU A 178 -1.52 4.84 33.14
N SER A 179 -0.77 4.31 32.16
CA SER A 179 -1.01 4.57 30.73
C SER A 179 -2.38 4.09 30.23
N GLU A 180 -3.06 3.19 30.94
CA GLU A 180 -4.46 2.81 30.65
C GLU A 180 -5.43 3.99 30.76
N LEU A 181 -5.06 5.02 31.54
CA LEU A 181 -5.84 6.24 31.69
C LEU A 181 -5.37 7.38 30.78
N SER A 182 -4.37 7.13 29.95
CA SER A 182 -3.76 8.12 29.05
C SER A 182 -4.67 8.52 27.90
N GLN A 183 -4.35 9.65 27.25
CA GLN A 183 -5.09 10.12 26.09
C GLN A 183 -5.02 9.11 24.94
N ILE A 184 -3.84 8.53 24.67
CA ILE A 184 -3.68 7.55 23.59
C ILE A 184 -4.45 6.26 23.86
N HIS A 185 -4.40 5.74 25.09
CA HIS A 185 -5.14 4.53 25.43
C HIS A 185 -6.66 4.73 25.32
N LYS A 186 -7.18 5.86 25.82
CA LYS A 186 -8.60 6.23 25.65
C LYS A 186 -8.98 6.43 24.18
N ALA A 187 -8.08 6.99 23.37
CA ALA A 187 -8.34 7.19 21.94
C ALA A 187 -8.43 5.86 21.18
N LEU A 188 -7.58 4.88 21.53
CA LEU A 188 -7.63 3.51 21.01
C LEU A 188 -8.94 2.80 21.41
N GLN A 189 -9.33 2.90 22.69
CA GLN A 189 -10.59 2.32 23.18
C GLN A 189 -11.83 2.93 22.50
N ASN A 190 -11.80 4.25 22.24
CA ASN A 190 -12.89 4.97 21.59
C ASN A 190 -12.84 4.91 20.06
N LEU A 191 -11.92 4.14 19.46
CA LEU A 191 -11.72 4.02 18.01
C LEU A 191 -11.45 5.35 17.28
N THR A 192 -11.03 6.38 18.02
CA THR A 192 -10.66 7.70 17.45
C THR A 192 -9.21 7.75 17.02
N LEU A 193 -8.43 6.75 17.44
CA LEU A 193 -7.06 6.52 17.03
C LEU A 193 -6.90 5.01 16.81
N MET A 194 -6.21 4.62 15.76
CA MET A 194 -5.94 3.21 15.44
C MET A 194 -4.50 2.83 15.82
N PRO A 195 -4.19 1.55 16.10
CA PRO A 195 -2.83 1.09 16.34
C PRO A 195 -1.79 1.62 15.33
N SER A 196 -2.12 1.66 14.04
CA SER A 196 -1.25 2.21 13.00
C SER A 196 -1.01 3.72 13.11
N ASP A 197 -1.92 4.50 13.73
CA ASP A 197 -1.68 5.90 14.07
C ASP A 197 -0.62 6.01 15.18
N VAL A 198 -0.62 5.11 16.17
CA VAL A 198 0.40 5.08 17.23
C VAL A 198 1.78 4.82 16.65
N VAL A 199 1.88 3.88 15.70
CA VAL A 199 3.13 3.60 14.98
C VAL A 199 3.65 4.85 14.26
N ARG A 200 2.78 5.58 13.57
CA ARG A 200 3.15 6.84 12.89
C ARG A 200 3.56 7.94 13.87
N LEU A 201 2.92 8.02 15.04
CA LEU A 201 3.33 8.95 16.11
C LEU A 201 4.73 8.62 16.61
N LEU A 202 5.05 7.35 16.84
CA LEU A 202 6.41 6.93 17.23
C LEU A 202 7.44 7.24 16.15
N ALA A 203 7.15 6.91 14.89
CA ALA A 203 8.01 7.20 13.75
C ALA A 203 8.26 8.71 13.56
N GLY A 204 7.31 9.55 13.95
CA GLY A 204 7.45 11.01 13.92
C GLY A 204 8.14 11.60 15.16
N ALA A 205 8.06 10.91 16.30
CA ALA A 205 8.66 11.36 17.55
C ALA A 205 10.15 11.00 17.64
N GLY A 206 10.52 9.77 17.26
CA GLY A 206 11.90 9.27 17.36
C GLY A 206 12.33 8.43 16.17
N ASN A 207 13.34 7.57 16.38
CA ASN A 207 13.84 6.69 15.33
C ASN A 207 13.30 5.27 15.50
N LEU A 208 12.21 4.97 14.80
CA LEU A 208 11.62 3.64 14.71
C LEU A 208 12.19 2.89 13.49
N GLU A 209 12.68 1.67 13.68
CA GLU A 209 13.34 0.86 12.65
C GLU A 209 12.85 -0.59 12.68
N VAL A 210 12.77 -1.21 11.50
CA VAL A 210 12.51 -2.64 11.31
C VAL A 210 13.86 -3.36 11.21
N ILE A 211 14.15 -4.25 12.15
CA ILE A 211 15.40 -5.04 12.22
C ILE A 211 15.22 -6.40 11.54
N VAL A 212 14.08 -7.05 11.78
CA VAL A 212 13.64 -8.28 11.11
C VAL A 212 12.33 -7.98 10.39
N PRO A 213 12.29 -8.09 9.05
CA PRO A 213 11.11 -7.75 8.26
C PRO A 213 9.98 -8.76 8.44
N SER A 214 8.75 -8.31 8.24
CA SER A 214 7.56 -9.15 8.18
C SER A 214 6.60 -8.63 7.13
N ARG A 215 5.56 -9.40 6.80
CA ARG A 215 4.52 -8.94 5.87
C ARG A 215 3.84 -7.65 6.36
N LEU A 216 3.65 -7.51 7.68
CA LEU A 216 3.02 -6.34 8.31
C LEU A 216 3.90 -5.09 8.21
N TRP A 217 5.19 -5.23 8.55
CA TRP A 217 6.11 -4.11 8.69
C TRP A 217 6.81 -3.73 7.39
N GLY A 218 6.92 -4.66 6.43
CA GLY A 218 7.66 -4.49 5.19
C GLY A 218 9.15 -4.72 5.37
N ARG A 219 9.96 -3.97 4.60
CA ARG A 219 11.41 -4.12 4.53
C ARG A 219 12.11 -3.63 5.81
N ALA A 220 13.30 -4.17 6.06
CA ALA A 220 14.18 -3.67 7.12
C ALA A 220 14.62 -2.22 6.87
N GLY A 221 14.80 -1.45 7.94
CA GLY A 221 15.19 -0.05 7.93
C GLY A 221 14.20 0.89 8.61
N LYS A 222 14.41 2.19 8.43
CA LYS A 222 13.62 3.24 9.10
C LYS A 222 12.15 3.22 8.71
N VAL A 223 11.28 3.26 9.71
CA VAL A 223 9.83 3.40 9.56
C VAL A 223 9.49 4.88 9.31
N SER A 224 8.73 5.14 8.24
CA SER A 224 8.33 6.48 7.84
C SER A 224 7.08 6.97 8.58
N THR A 225 6.86 8.29 8.64
CA THR A 225 5.69 8.90 9.29
C THR A 225 4.38 8.68 8.51
N ASP A 226 4.48 8.22 7.26
CA ASP A 226 3.35 7.77 6.43
C ASP A 226 3.18 6.24 6.44
N TRP A 227 3.83 5.52 7.37
CA TRP A 227 3.74 4.07 7.49
C TRP A 227 2.30 3.59 7.64
N HIS A 228 2.03 2.43 7.06
CA HIS A 228 0.76 1.74 7.13
C HIS A 228 0.99 0.22 7.16
N PRO A 229 0.04 -0.54 7.71
CA PRO A 229 0.11 -2.00 7.72
C PRO A 229 0.26 -2.56 6.31
N TYR A 230 1.05 -3.61 6.19
CA TYR A 230 1.35 -4.32 4.95
C TYR A 230 1.85 -3.39 3.85
N PRO A 231 2.95 -2.65 4.06
CA PRO A 231 3.36 -1.62 3.13
C PRO A 231 3.80 -2.17 1.79
N ASP A 232 4.31 -3.40 1.74
CA ASP A 232 4.58 -4.08 0.47
C ASP A 232 3.29 -4.58 -0.21
N ASP A 233 2.24 -4.97 0.54
CA ASP A 233 0.94 -5.33 -0.05
C ASP A 233 0.15 -4.10 -0.47
N ARG A 234 0.31 -2.96 0.20
CA ARG A 234 -0.23 -1.66 -0.24
C ARG A 234 0.65 -1.01 -1.28
N ALA A 235 1.96 -1.21 -1.33
CA ALA A 235 2.77 -0.86 -2.49
C ALA A 235 2.40 -1.76 -3.67
N ALA A 236 2.10 -3.05 -3.43
CA ALA A 236 1.54 -3.95 -4.43
C ALA A 236 0.08 -3.61 -4.76
N ARG A 237 -0.76 -3.16 -3.82
CA ARG A 237 -2.14 -2.72 -4.04
C ARG A 237 -2.24 -1.30 -4.58
N ALA A 238 -1.26 -0.43 -4.36
CA ALA A 238 -1.08 0.89 -4.97
C ALA A 238 -0.36 0.79 -6.31
N ALA A 239 0.43 -0.27 -6.51
CA ALA A 239 0.77 -0.76 -7.84
C ALA A 239 -0.44 -1.43 -8.53
N ARG A 240 -1.43 -1.94 -7.77
CA ARG A 240 -2.77 -2.33 -8.27
C ARG A 240 -3.78 -1.17 -8.29
N MET A 241 -3.48 -0.04 -7.64
CA MET A 241 -4.26 1.20 -7.50
C MET A 241 -3.36 2.37 -7.88
N THR A 242 -2.78 2.27 -9.06
CA THR A 242 -2.35 3.45 -9.78
C THR A 242 -3.48 3.77 -10.74
N PRO A 243 -3.91 5.04 -10.91
CA PRO A 243 -4.30 5.43 -12.26
C PRO A 243 -3.15 5.00 -13.18
N PRO A 244 -3.46 4.47 -14.35
CA PRO A 244 -2.65 3.49 -15.08
C PRO A 244 -1.20 3.91 -15.32
N ALA A 245 -0.26 3.44 -14.51
CA ALA A 245 1.14 3.71 -14.82
C ALA A 245 2.14 2.58 -14.54
N SER A 246 1.77 1.51 -13.83
CA SER A 246 2.53 0.26 -13.93
C SER A 246 1.60 -0.93 -14.13
N CYS A 247 1.02 -0.99 -15.31
CA CYS A 247 0.64 -2.29 -15.80
C CYS A 247 1.95 -3.11 -15.95
N THR A 248 2.13 -4.09 -15.08
CA THR A 248 3.28 -4.98 -15.09
C THR A 248 2.94 -6.15 -16.02
N ALA A 249 3.73 -6.33 -17.08
CA ALA A 249 3.51 -7.42 -18.02
C ALA A 249 3.66 -8.76 -17.29
N GLN A 250 2.63 -9.60 -17.36
CA GLN A 250 2.65 -10.94 -16.77
C GLN A 250 3.36 -11.91 -17.72
N TRP A 251 4.24 -12.76 -17.15
CA TRP A 251 4.94 -13.82 -17.87
C TRP A 251 4.70 -15.18 -17.19
N PRO A 252 4.36 -16.25 -17.94
CA PRO A 252 4.05 -16.26 -19.38
C PRO A 252 2.71 -15.55 -19.69
N PRO A 253 2.55 -14.93 -20.88
CA PRO A 253 1.32 -14.26 -21.26
C PRO A 253 0.20 -15.30 -21.34
N ARG A 254 -0.92 -15.03 -20.66
CA ARG A 254 -2.10 -15.87 -20.76
C ARG A 254 -2.67 -15.78 -22.18
N ALA A 255 -3.12 -16.92 -22.70
CA ALA A 255 -3.73 -16.99 -24.03
C ALA A 255 -4.99 -16.13 -24.10
N LEU A 256 -5.18 -15.42 -25.20
CA LEU A 256 -6.37 -14.62 -25.43
C LEU A 256 -7.57 -15.53 -25.70
N ARG A 257 -8.70 -15.19 -25.07
CA ARG A 257 -10.00 -15.65 -25.55
C ARG A 257 -10.45 -14.74 -26.66
N LEU A 258 -10.75 -15.30 -27.82
CA LEU A 258 -11.09 -14.54 -29.01
C LEU A 258 -12.49 -14.93 -29.47
N SER A 259 -13.26 -13.92 -29.83
CA SER A 259 -14.58 -14.10 -30.43
C SER A 259 -14.52 -14.82 -31.78
N THR A 260 -15.70 -15.16 -32.28
CA THR A 260 -15.91 -15.40 -33.71
C THR A 260 -15.57 -14.16 -34.55
N PRO A 261 -15.28 -14.32 -35.85
CA PRO A 261 -15.09 -13.19 -36.75
C PRO A 261 -16.39 -12.39 -36.98
N PHE A 262 -16.26 -11.07 -37.14
CA PHE A 262 -17.32 -10.11 -37.43
C PHE A 262 -17.03 -9.35 -38.73
N GLY A 263 -18.08 -8.83 -39.38
CA GLY A 263 -17.97 -8.08 -40.62
C GLY A 263 -17.53 -6.63 -40.44
N SER A 264 -17.70 -6.09 -39.23
CA SER A 264 -17.30 -4.72 -38.88
C SER A 264 -16.76 -4.60 -37.46
N ALA A 265 -16.01 -3.53 -37.21
CA ALA A 265 -15.54 -3.19 -35.87
C ALA A 265 -16.70 -2.86 -34.90
N ASP A 266 -17.77 -2.24 -35.41
CA ASP A 266 -18.95 -1.88 -34.62
C ASP A 266 -19.69 -3.13 -34.11
N GLU A 267 -19.86 -4.15 -34.96
CA GLU A 267 -20.43 -5.45 -34.55
C GLU A 267 -19.59 -6.14 -33.48
N ALA A 268 -18.27 -6.16 -33.67
CA ALA A 268 -17.34 -6.75 -32.71
C ALA A 268 -17.41 -6.02 -31.35
N ALA A 269 -17.47 -4.68 -31.37
CA ALA A 269 -17.61 -3.87 -30.17
C ALA A 269 -18.95 -4.09 -29.47
N GLY A 270 -20.05 -4.21 -30.22
CA GLY A 270 -21.37 -4.58 -29.69
C GLY A 270 -21.35 -5.93 -28.98
N TYR A 271 -20.65 -6.91 -29.55
CA TYR A 271 -20.45 -8.21 -28.89
C TYR A 271 -19.70 -8.06 -27.56
N ALA A 272 -18.56 -7.35 -27.51
CA ALA A 272 -17.87 -7.14 -26.23
C ALA A 272 -18.71 -6.37 -25.21
N HIS A 273 -19.44 -5.34 -25.64
CA HIS A 273 -20.36 -4.59 -24.79
C HIS A 273 -21.42 -5.51 -24.16
N GLY A 274 -22.02 -6.41 -24.95
CA GLY A 274 -22.96 -7.41 -24.44
C GLY A 274 -22.32 -8.41 -23.45
N GLN A 275 -21.05 -8.80 -23.68
CA GLN A 275 -20.33 -9.71 -22.78
C GLN A 275 -19.96 -9.07 -21.43
N ILE A 276 -19.66 -7.77 -21.43
CA ILE A 276 -19.45 -6.98 -20.21
C ILE A 276 -20.78 -6.90 -19.44
N GLY A 277 -21.85 -6.52 -20.14
CA GLY A 277 -23.19 -6.40 -19.56
C GLY A 277 -23.23 -5.41 -18.40
N THR A 278 -24.17 -5.62 -17.47
CA THR A 278 -24.31 -4.84 -16.23
C THR A 278 -23.55 -5.46 -15.04
N ARG A 279 -22.64 -6.41 -15.32
CA ARG A 279 -21.91 -7.13 -14.27
C ARG A 279 -21.02 -6.17 -13.51
N ILE A 280 -20.84 -6.41 -12.21
CA ILE A 280 -19.88 -5.66 -11.41
C ILE A 280 -18.46 -6.08 -11.86
N HIS A 281 -17.67 -5.12 -12.30
CA HIS A 281 -16.32 -5.31 -12.77
C HIS A 281 -15.43 -4.10 -12.45
N SER A 282 -14.13 -4.35 -12.33
CA SER A 282 -13.10 -3.31 -12.39
C SER A 282 -12.93 -2.78 -13.81
N GLN A 283 -12.08 -1.77 -14.01
CA GLN A 283 -11.89 -1.17 -15.33
C GLN A 283 -11.45 -2.22 -16.37
N ILE A 284 -12.15 -2.28 -17.51
CA ILE A 284 -11.84 -3.19 -18.62
C ILE A 284 -11.17 -2.41 -19.74
N ILE A 285 -10.05 -2.93 -20.24
CA ILE A 285 -9.38 -2.45 -21.46
C ILE A 285 -9.11 -3.66 -22.33
N GLY A 286 -9.70 -3.69 -23.51
CA GLY A 286 -9.40 -4.68 -24.52
C GLY A 286 -9.17 -4.09 -25.90
N PHE A 287 -9.00 -4.98 -26.87
CA PHE A 287 -8.61 -4.60 -28.22
C PHE A 287 -9.32 -5.41 -29.29
N LEU A 288 -9.46 -4.77 -30.44
CA LEU A 288 -9.99 -5.34 -31.66
C LEU A 288 -8.84 -5.77 -32.55
N LEU A 289 -8.99 -6.95 -33.13
CA LEU A 289 -8.08 -7.52 -34.10
C LEU A 289 -8.71 -7.42 -35.49
N PHE A 290 -7.92 -7.02 -36.48
CA PHE A 290 -8.32 -6.96 -37.88
C PHE A 290 -7.42 -7.86 -38.72
N ASN A 291 -8.04 -8.67 -39.57
CA ASN A 291 -7.33 -9.40 -40.62
C ASN A 291 -7.49 -8.65 -41.95
N PRO A 292 -6.43 -8.06 -42.51
CA PRO A 292 -6.52 -7.27 -43.73
C PRO A 292 -6.81 -8.10 -44.98
N VAL A 293 -6.55 -9.41 -44.96
CA VAL A 293 -6.79 -10.32 -46.09
C VAL A 293 -8.26 -10.70 -46.14
N THR A 294 -8.83 -11.17 -45.03
CA THR A 294 -10.24 -11.61 -44.98
C THR A 294 -11.19 -10.46 -44.67
N ARG A 295 -10.68 -9.27 -44.34
CA ARG A 295 -11.42 -8.10 -43.87
C ARG A 295 -12.33 -8.39 -42.69
N ALA A 296 -11.90 -9.29 -41.81
CA ALA A 296 -12.69 -9.73 -40.66
C ALA A 296 -12.15 -9.16 -39.36
N TYR A 297 -13.06 -8.78 -38.47
CA TYR A 297 -12.74 -8.31 -37.13
C TYR A 297 -12.90 -9.43 -36.10
N ARG A 298 -12.08 -9.46 -35.06
CA ARG A 298 -12.27 -10.27 -33.85
C ARG A 298 -12.06 -9.39 -32.63
N ILE A 299 -12.66 -9.77 -31.51
CA ILE A 299 -12.41 -9.09 -30.24
C ILE A 299 -11.67 -10.01 -29.28
N ALA A 300 -10.69 -9.44 -28.58
CA ALA A 300 -10.17 -10.07 -27.36
C ALA A 300 -11.29 -9.99 -26.33
N GLU A 301 -11.88 -11.13 -25.96
CA GLU A 301 -13.03 -11.17 -25.07
C GLU A 301 -12.67 -10.56 -23.70
N PRO A 302 -13.59 -9.83 -23.06
CA PRO A 302 -13.44 -9.37 -21.69
C PRO A 302 -13.50 -10.61 -20.77
N PHE A 303 -12.34 -11.24 -20.54
CA PHE A 303 -12.24 -12.37 -19.63
C PHE A 303 -12.10 -11.82 -18.21
N LEU A 304 -13.12 -12.06 -17.38
CA LEU A 304 -13.18 -11.63 -15.99
C LEU A 304 -13.03 -12.84 -15.06
N ASP A 305 -12.20 -12.70 -14.03
CA ASP A 305 -12.08 -13.62 -12.89
C ASP A 305 -12.34 -12.78 -11.63
N ASP A 306 -13.38 -13.15 -10.88
CA ASP A 306 -13.89 -12.38 -9.73
C ASP A 306 -14.06 -10.87 -10.01
N GLY A 307 -14.65 -10.53 -11.17
CA GLY A 307 -14.87 -9.13 -11.58
C GLY A 307 -13.61 -8.38 -12.05
N THR A 308 -12.47 -9.06 -12.20
CA THR A 308 -11.20 -8.45 -12.65
C THR A 308 -10.75 -8.99 -14.00
N PRO A 309 -10.32 -8.14 -14.96
CA PRO A 309 -9.73 -8.61 -16.21
C PRO A 309 -8.53 -9.53 -15.97
N VAL A 310 -8.56 -10.69 -16.60
CA VAL A 310 -7.59 -11.77 -16.36
C VAL A 310 -6.24 -11.54 -17.05
N TYR A 311 -6.19 -10.60 -18.01
CA TYR A 311 -4.94 -10.18 -18.66
C TYR A 311 -4.61 -8.73 -18.34
N ALA A 312 -3.31 -8.47 -18.15
CA ALA A 312 -2.79 -7.12 -17.96
C ALA A 312 -2.74 -6.40 -19.33
N PRO A 313 -3.40 -5.24 -19.52
CA PRO A 313 -3.41 -4.55 -20.81
C PRO A 313 -2.02 -4.25 -21.40
N CYS A 314 -1.04 -3.96 -20.55
CA CYS A 314 0.38 -3.79 -20.90
C CYS A 314 1.08 -5.03 -21.42
N SER A 315 0.62 -6.25 -21.10
CA SER A 315 1.13 -7.45 -21.77
C SER A 315 0.69 -7.41 -23.22
N ALA A 316 -0.57 -7.08 -23.50
CA ALA A 316 -1.08 -6.97 -24.88
C ALA A 316 -0.40 -5.87 -25.71
N PHE A 317 -0.06 -4.76 -25.06
CA PHE A 317 0.59 -3.60 -25.71
C PHE A 317 2.06 -3.45 -25.31
N HIS A 318 2.73 -4.55 -24.94
CA HIS A 318 4.14 -4.51 -24.55
C HIS A 318 5.02 -4.19 -25.77
N PRO A 319 6.02 -3.28 -25.66
CA PRO A 319 6.92 -2.95 -26.78
C PRO A 319 7.67 -4.17 -27.33
N ASP A 320 8.01 -5.11 -26.45
CA ASP A 320 8.66 -6.36 -26.81
C ASP A 320 7.61 -7.45 -27.04
N ALA A 321 7.65 -8.04 -28.24
CA ALA A 321 6.78 -9.12 -28.69
C ALA A 321 6.85 -10.35 -27.79
N TYR A 322 7.97 -10.58 -27.11
CA TYR A 322 8.14 -11.66 -26.15
C TYR A 322 7.06 -11.64 -25.05
N TYR A 323 6.67 -10.46 -24.57
CA TYR A 323 5.69 -10.32 -23.48
C TYR A 323 4.24 -10.19 -23.99
N ARG A 324 4.03 -10.21 -25.31
CA ARG A 324 2.70 -10.09 -25.90
C ARG A 324 2.05 -11.47 -26.02
N PRO A 325 0.72 -11.57 -25.76
CA PRO A 325 -0.01 -12.76 -26.10
C PRO A 325 0.06 -13.01 -27.61
N ALA A 326 0.13 -14.27 -28.01
CA ALA A 326 0.11 -14.66 -29.42
C ALA A 326 -1.22 -14.23 -30.06
N LEU A 327 -1.13 -13.57 -31.21
CA LEU A 327 -2.28 -13.23 -32.05
C LEU A 327 -2.51 -14.36 -33.07
N PRO A 328 -3.75 -14.61 -33.52
CA PRO A 328 -3.99 -15.54 -34.62
C PRO A 328 -3.30 -15.08 -35.90
N ASP A 329 -2.94 -16.04 -36.74
CA ASP A 329 -2.27 -15.76 -38.00
C ASP A 329 -3.04 -14.76 -38.87
N GLY A 330 -2.32 -13.75 -39.37
CA GLY A 330 -2.87 -12.70 -40.22
C GLY A 330 -3.65 -11.60 -39.50
N TYR A 331 -3.84 -11.68 -38.17
CA TYR A 331 -4.49 -10.62 -37.41
C TYR A 331 -3.50 -9.60 -36.83
N ARG A 332 -3.89 -8.33 -36.85
CA ARG A 332 -3.21 -7.21 -36.18
C ARG A 332 -4.16 -6.47 -35.25
N ILE A 333 -3.63 -5.77 -34.25
CA ILE A 333 -4.44 -4.85 -33.44
C ILE A 333 -4.85 -3.64 -34.30
N ASP A 334 -6.13 -3.28 -34.27
CA ASP A 334 -6.72 -2.19 -35.07
C ASP A 334 -7.51 -1.16 -34.24
N GLY A 335 -8.01 -1.54 -33.07
CA GLY A 335 -8.83 -0.68 -32.21
C GLY A 335 -8.81 -1.11 -30.75
N MET A 336 -9.42 -0.30 -29.89
CA MET A 336 -9.55 -0.56 -28.45
C MET A 336 -10.99 -0.45 -27.97
N TYR A 337 -11.31 -1.09 -26.85
CA TYR A 337 -12.55 -0.83 -26.14
C TYR A 337 -12.30 -0.69 -24.63
N PHE A 338 -13.09 0.17 -23.99
CA PHE A 338 -12.97 0.53 -22.59
C PHE A 338 -14.29 0.34 -21.86
N SER A 339 -14.22 0.04 -20.57
CA SER A 339 -15.35 0.18 -19.65
C SER A 339 -14.85 0.59 -18.28
N SER A 340 -15.39 1.67 -17.71
CA SER A 340 -15.05 2.12 -16.36
C SER A 340 -15.48 1.08 -15.32
N ALA A 341 -14.81 1.07 -14.17
CA ALA A 341 -15.24 0.20 -13.07
C ALA A 341 -16.65 0.60 -12.59
N ASN A 342 -17.49 -0.38 -12.28
CA ASN A 342 -18.81 -0.19 -11.68
C ASN A 342 -18.92 -0.92 -10.32
N LEU A 343 -17.81 -0.92 -9.56
CA LEU A 343 -17.74 -1.43 -8.20
C LEU A 343 -18.57 -0.52 -7.27
N ALA A 344 -19.41 -1.11 -6.41
CA ALA A 344 -20.16 -0.36 -5.41
C ALA A 344 -19.20 0.35 -4.44
N ALA A 345 -19.32 1.67 -4.30
CA ALA A 345 -18.55 2.43 -3.33
C ALA A 345 -19.05 2.13 -1.91
N GLU A 346 -18.15 1.82 -0.96
CA GLU A 346 -18.47 1.87 0.46
C GLU A 346 -18.90 3.30 0.81
N GLY A 347 -20.17 3.48 1.18
CA GLY A 347 -20.81 4.80 1.37
C GLY A 347 -22.04 5.07 0.51
N GLY A 348 -22.49 4.11 -0.32
CA GLY A 348 -23.82 4.14 -0.94
C GLY A 348 -24.01 5.16 -2.06
N ARG A 349 -22.93 5.75 -2.60
CA ARG A 349 -23.00 6.60 -3.80
C ARG A 349 -22.30 5.93 -4.96
N GLU A 350 -23.09 5.40 -5.88
CA GLU A 350 -22.65 4.84 -7.15
C GLU A 350 -22.00 5.97 -7.98
N VAL A 351 -20.67 5.96 -8.14
CA VAL A 351 -19.99 6.86 -9.09
C VAL A 351 -20.09 6.20 -10.46
N VAL A 352 -21.24 6.40 -11.11
CA VAL A 352 -21.49 5.88 -12.46
C VAL A 352 -20.79 6.80 -13.46
N SER A 353 -19.81 6.28 -14.22
CA SER A 353 -19.21 7.00 -15.33
C SER A 353 -19.95 6.71 -16.63
N ASP A 354 -20.43 7.77 -17.29
CA ASP A 354 -21.28 7.68 -18.49
C ASP A 354 -20.56 8.07 -19.76
N PHE A 355 -19.26 8.37 -19.62
CA PHE A 355 -18.40 8.81 -20.70
C PHE A 355 -16.95 8.41 -20.41
N PHE A 356 -16.07 8.54 -21.42
CA PHE A 356 -14.64 8.29 -21.26
C PHE A 356 -14.06 9.08 -20.08
N GLU A 357 -13.14 8.48 -19.31
CA GLU A 357 -12.28 9.25 -18.42
C GLU A 357 -11.20 9.96 -19.23
N ALA A 358 -10.75 11.14 -18.76
CA ALA A 358 -9.66 11.86 -19.43
C ALA A 358 -8.37 11.00 -19.52
N ASP A 359 -8.07 10.23 -18.47
CA ASP A 359 -6.93 9.32 -18.45
C ASP A 359 -7.08 8.15 -19.45
N ASP A 360 -8.31 7.71 -19.78
CA ASP A 360 -8.56 6.64 -20.77
C ASP A 360 -8.30 7.12 -22.19
N LEU A 361 -8.77 8.33 -22.50
CA LEU A 361 -8.39 8.99 -23.75
C LEU A 361 -6.88 9.17 -23.81
N HIS A 362 -6.22 9.65 -22.75
CA HIS A 362 -4.77 9.81 -22.73
C HIS A 362 -4.02 8.48 -23.00
N ARG A 363 -4.46 7.36 -22.42
CA ARG A 363 -3.89 6.03 -22.70
C ARG A 363 -4.01 5.64 -24.16
N MET A 364 -5.20 5.76 -24.72
CA MET A 364 -5.49 5.47 -26.13
C MET A 364 -4.50 6.19 -27.05
N PHE A 365 -4.34 7.49 -26.82
CA PHE A 365 -3.46 8.33 -27.62
C PHE A 365 -1.97 8.02 -27.44
N SER A 366 -1.57 7.62 -26.23
CA SER A 366 -0.20 7.21 -25.94
C SER A 366 0.22 5.93 -26.68
N TYR A 367 -0.72 5.05 -27.04
CA TYR A 367 -0.45 3.87 -27.88
C TYR A 367 -0.48 4.18 -29.39
N ARG A 368 -1.11 5.28 -29.81
CA ARG A 368 -1.12 5.71 -31.21
C ARG A 368 0.18 6.42 -31.59
N HIS A 369 0.74 7.23 -30.69
CA HIS A 369 1.87 8.09 -31.00
C HIS A 369 3.23 7.37 -30.89
N LYS A 370 3.94 7.22 -32.02
CA LYS A 370 5.34 6.75 -32.07
C LYS A 370 6.28 7.96 -32.23
N PRO A 371 6.97 8.43 -31.18
CA PRO A 371 7.88 9.57 -31.33
C PRO A 371 9.11 9.18 -32.17
N VAL A 372 9.43 10.01 -33.17
CA VAL A 372 10.71 10.01 -33.88
C VAL A 372 11.39 11.35 -33.59
N PRO A 373 12.60 11.42 -32.97
CA PRO A 373 13.52 10.35 -32.58
C PRO A 373 13.35 9.88 -31.13
N ARG A 374 13.90 8.69 -30.84
CA ARG A 374 13.96 8.08 -29.51
C ARG A 374 14.73 8.99 -28.53
N ARG A 375 14.03 9.69 -27.63
CA ARG A 375 14.67 10.40 -26.51
C ARG A 375 15.14 9.38 -25.45
N LYS A 376 16.41 9.47 -25.02
CA LYS A 376 16.94 8.68 -23.89
C LYS A 376 16.08 8.94 -22.63
N GLY A 377 15.65 7.89 -21.96
CA GLY A 377 14.91 7.98 -20.69
C GLY A 377 13.38 7.81 -20.77
N LEU A 378 12.77 7.73 -21.96
CA LEU A 378 11.34 7.40 -22.11
C LEU A 378 11.14 5.89 -22.36
N PRO A 379 10.11 5.25 -21.77
CA PRO A 379 9.82 3.84 -21.99
C PRO A 379 9.43 3.58 -23.45
N ILE A 380 9.98 2.51 -24.03
CA ILE A 380 9.60 2.03 -25.36
C ILE A 380 8.13 1.58 -25.27
N ARG A 381 7.27 2.00 -26.20
CA ARG A 381 5.85 1.57 -26.23
C ARG A 381 5.51 0.93 -27.57
N TYR A 382 4.62 -0.07 -27.54
CA TYR A 382 4.07 -0.67 -28.76
C TYR A 382 3.09 0.33 -29.40
N GLY A 383 3.54 0.96 -30.49
CA GLY A 383 2.66 1.83 -31.26
C GLY A 383 1.96 1.07 -32.39
N PHE A 384 0.68 1.35 -32.62
CA PHE A 384 -0.08 0.82 -33.76
C PHE A 384 -1.05 1.87 -34.33
N GLU A 385 -1.44 1.68 -35.58
CA GLU A 385 -2.49 2.48 -36.19
C GLU A 385 -3.84 2.06 -35.59
N MET A 386 -4.56 3.05 -35.06
CA MET A 386 -5.82 2.83 -34.38
C MET A 386 -6.95 3.47 -35.19
N SER A 387 -7.87 2.65 -35.68
CA SER A 387 -8.98 3.06 -36.54
C SER A 387 -10.18 3.56 -35.72
N VAL A 388 -10.44 2.95 -34.57
CA VAL A 388 -11.61 3.25 -33.74
C VAL A 388 -11.39 2.84 -32.29
N VAL A 389 -12.07 3.55 -31.39
CA VAL A 389 -12.16 3.19 -29.97
C VAL A 389 -13.60 3.18 -29.50
N TYR A 390 -13.93 2.21 -28.66
CA TYR A 390 -15.25 2.05 -28.10
C TYR A 390 -15.27 2.24 -26.58
N PHE A 391 -16.37 2.77 -26.06
CA PHE A 391 -16.61 2.88 -24.62
C PHE A 391 -17.96 2.28 -24.26
N SER A 392 -17.92 1.28 -23.38
CA SER A 392 -19.08 0.66 -22.76
C SER A 392 -19.40 1.42 -21.48
N ALA A 393 -20.38 2.33 -21.57
CA ALA A 393 -20.83 3.13 -20.45
C ALA A 393 -21.60 2.28 -19.44
N ALA A 394 -21.51 2.66 -18.17
CA ALA A 394 -22.14 1.91 -17.09
C ALA A 394 -23.67 1.97 -17.12
N ASP A 395 -24.25 2.96 -17.80
CA ASP A 395 -25.69 3.09 -18.05
C ASP A 395 -26.19 2.31 -19.28
N GLY A 396 -25.31 1.51 -19.91
CA GLY A 396 -25.65 0.64 -21.04
C GLY A 396 -25.49 1.27 -22.42
N ALA A 397 -24.96 2.50 -22.52
CA ALA A 397 -24.59 3.06 -23.82
C ALA A 397 -23.29 2.44 -24.37
N LEU A 398 -23.23 2.33 -25.69
CA LEU A 398 -22.00 2.02 -26.40
C LEU A 398 -21.63 3.21 -27.28
N LEU A 399 -20.48 3.82 -26.99
CA LEU A 399 -19.95 4.96 -27.73
C LEU A 399 -18.79 4.52 -28.61
N GLY A 400 -18.65 5.12 -29.79
CA GLY A 400 -17.52 4.91 -30.70
C GLY A 400 -16.85 6.23 -31.06
N TYR A 401 -15.53 6.31 -30.94
CA TYR A 401 -14.72 7.45 -31.32
C TYR A 401 -13.77 7.07 -32.47
N THR A 402 -13.86 7.81 -33.58
CA THR A 402 -12.92 7.70 -34.70
C THR A 402 -11.97 8.91 -34.69
N PRO A 403 -10.66 8.68 -34.48
CA PRO A 403 -9.63 9.70 -34.58
C PRO A 403 -9.64 10.44 -35.92
N SER A 404 -9.50 11.78 -35.90
CA SER A 404 -9.56 12.62 -37.10
C SER A 404 -8.18 12.93 -37.70
N GLN A 405 -7.13 12.87 -36.87
CA GLN A 405 -5.78 13.37 -37.10
C GLN A 405 -5.69 14.89 -37.27
N SER A 406 -6.66 15.65 -36.77
CA SER A 406 -6.67 17.12 -36.84
C SER A 406 -5.84 17.78 -35.74
N ASP A 407 -5.57 19.08 -35.90
CA ASP A 407 -4.90 19.88 -34.86
C ASP A 407 -5.74 19.97 -33.58
N GLU A 408 -7.06 20.01 -33.69
CA GLU A 408 -7.98 19.98 -32.56
C GLU A 408 -7.90 18.66 -31.81
N GLU A 409 -7.75 17.54 -32.53
CA GLU A 409 -7.45 16.25 -31.91
C GLU A 409 -6.15 16.36 -31.14
N PHE A 410 -5.07 16.84 -31.76
CA PHE A 410 -3.77 16.97 -31.11
C PHE A 410 -3.82 17.81 -29.82
N GLN A 411 -4.57 18.92 -29.83
CA GLN A 411 -4.79 19.76 -28.65
C GLN A 411 -5.58 19.04 -27.55
N LEU A 412 -6.60 18.25 -27.92
CA LEU A 412 -7.30 17.41 -26.95
C LEU A 412 -6.30 16.45 -26.28
N LEU A 413 -5.40 15.82 -27.04
CA LEU A 413 -4.43 14.83 -26.51
C LEU A 413 -3.52 15.41 -25.46
N GLN A 414 -3.04 16.63 -25.71
CA GLN A 414 -2.21 17.36 -24.75
C GLN A 414 -3.00 17.66 -23.48
N SER A 415 -4.22 18.17 -23.64
CA SER A 415 -5.06 18.61 -22.52
C SER A 415 -5.56 17.49 -21.61
N VAL A 416 -5.71 16.26 -22.12
CA VAL A 416 -6.05 15.08 -21.30
C VAL A 416 -4.85 14.50 -20.57
N SER A 417 -3.62 14.87 -20.94
CA SER A 417 -2.42 14.37 -20.29
C SER A 417 -2.05 15.20 -19.06
N ARG A 418 -2.05 14.57 -17.88
CA ARG A 418 -1.52 15.19 -16.66
C ARG A 418 -0.03 15.54 -16.76
N VAL A 419 0.74 14.80 -17.56
CA VAL A 419 2.18 15.03 -17.75
C VAL A 419 2.44 16.32 -18.54
N TYR A 420 1.62 16.63 -19.55
CA TYR A 420 1.76 17.84 -20.35
C TYR A 420 1.03 19.05 -19.77
N SER A 421 -0.11 18.84 -19.11
CA SER A 421 -0.97 19.95 -18.68
C SER A 421 -1.05 20.16 -17.17
N GLY A 422 -0.50 19.27 -16.33
CA GLY A 422 -0.45 19.44 -14.88
C GLY A 422 -1.81 19.81 -14.25
N THR A 423 -1.84 20.94 -13.52
CA THR A 423 -3.05 21.50 -12.89
C THR A 423 -4.07 22.05 -13.89
N GLN A 424 -3.69 22.24 -15.16
CA GLN A 424 -4.59 22.64 -16.24
C GLN A 424 -5.14 21.44 -17.03
N SER A 425 -4.83 20.19 -16.64
CA SER A 425 -5.39 19.01 -17.32
C SER A 425 -6.91 18.97 -17.24
N ILE A 426 -7.56 18.39 -18.25
CA ILE A 426 -9.03 18.23 -18.27
C ILE A 426 -9.52 17.53 -17.01
N GLN A 427 -8.79 16.51 -16.54
CA GLN A 427 -9.13 15.81 -15.30
C GLN A 427 -9.12 16.75 -14.08
N ALA A 428 -8.12 17.63 -13.97
CA ALA A 428 -8.06 18.61 -12.89
C ALA A 428 -9.19 19.65 -13.00
N GLN A 429 -9.54 20.07 -14.22
CA GLN A 429 -10.66 21.01 -14.45
C GLN A 429 -12.01 20.39 -14.11
N LEU A 430 -12.24 19.11 -14.45
CA LEU A 430 -13.44 18.37 -14.08
C LEU A 430 -13.53 18.21 -12.55
N SER A 431 -12.43 17.82 -11.89
CA SER A 431 -12.39 17.66 -10.42
C SER A 431 -12.57 18.98 -9.66
N ALA A 432 -12.06 20.09 -10.20
CA ALA A 432 -12.23 21.42 -9.62
C ALA A 432 -13.59 22.08 -9.96
N GLY A 433 -14.42 21.43 -10.78
CA GLY A 433 -15.68 21.99 -11.26
C GLY A 433 -15.53 23.15 -12.26
N ALA A 434 -14.32 23.40 -12.77
CA ALA A 434 -14.04 24.44 -13.76
C ALA A 434 -14.48 24.06 -15.18
N MET A 435 -14.68 22.76 -15.44
CA MET A 435 -15.23 22.23 -16.68
C MET A 435 -16.39 21.28 -16.37
N SER A 436 -17.46 21.34 -17.17
CA SER A 436 -18.57 20.40 -17.06
C SER A 436 -18.36 19.15 -17.92
N VAL A 437 -18.98 18.02 -17.55
CA VAL A 437 -18.96 16.80 -18.37
C VAL A 437 -19.51 17.03 -19.80
N PRO A 438 -20.63 17.77 -20.01
CA PRO A 438 -21.08 18.14 -21.35
C PRO A 438 -20.08 18.95 -22.16
N ASP A 439 -19.32 19.86 -21.54
CA ASP A 439 -18.25 20.60 -22.23
C ASP A 439 -17.14 19.67 -22.69
N PHE A 440 -16.78 18.70 -21.84
CA PHE A 440 -15.79 17.69 -22.19
C PHE A 440 -16.25 16.81 -23.35
N VAL A 441 -17.50 16.32 -23.34
CA VAL A 441 -18.10 15.57 -24.46
C VAL A 441 -18.01 16.36 -25.76
N ARG A 442 -18.40 17.65 -25.75
CA ARG A 442 -18.31 18.52 -26.94
C ARG A 442 -16.88 18.66 -27.43
N ARG A 443 -15.91 18.76 -26.53
CA ARG A 443 -14.49 18.86 -26.89
C ARG A 443 -14.00 17.58 -27.57
N VAL A 444 -14.42 16.41 -27.09
CA VAL A 444 -14.14 15.12 -27.74
C VAL A 444 -14.82 15.02 -29.11
N ALA A 445 -16.09 15.43 -29.23
CA ALA A 445 -16.82 15.44 -30.49
C ALA A 445 -16.26 16.44 -31.53
N ARG A 446 -15.59 17.52 -31.08
CA ARG A 446 -14.85 18.46 -31.97
C ARG A 446 -13.55 17.86 -32.47
N ALA A 447 -12.85 17.14 -31.61
CA ALA A 447 -11.56 16.53 -31.91
C ALA A 447 -11.66 15.36 -32.89
N GLY A 448 -12.78 14.64 -32.93
CA GLY A 448 -12.95 13.52 -33.86
C GLY A 448 -14.39 13.06 -33.95
N ARG A 449 -14.63 11.99 -34.72
CA ARG A 449 -16.00 11.52 -34.95
C ARG A 449 -16.47 10.66 -33.78
N LEU A 450 -17.16 11.29 -32.84
CA LEU A 450 -17.82 10.63 -31.71
C LEU A 450 -19.23 10.19 -32.10
N ARG A 451 -19.60 8.95 -31.81
CA ARG A 451 -20.91 8.36 -32.14
C ARG A 451 -21.49 7.57 -30.97
N VAL A 452 -22.82 7.57 -30.86
CA VAL A 452 -23.59 6.62 -30.05
C VAL A 452 -24.00 5.46 -30.95
N LEU A 453 -23.59 4.25 -30.59
CA LEU A 453 -23.95 3.00 -31.27
C LEU A 453 -25.09 2.27 -30.58
N GLN A 454 -25.12 2.30 -29.25
CA GLN A 454 -26.22 1.80 -28.43
C GLN A 454 -26.64 2.91 -27.47
N THR A 455 -27.94 3.17 -27.44
CA THR A 455 -28.54 4.26 -26.64
C THR A 455 -28.71 3.86 -25.17
N SER A 456 -28.77 4.85 -24.31
CA SER A 456 -29.10 4.74 -22.89
C SER A 456 -29.98 5.91 -22.44
N ALA A 457 -30.31 5.96 -21.15
CA ALA A 457 -31.03 7.11 -20.57
C ALA A 457 -30.25 8.43 -20.73
N ARG A 458 -28.91 8.41 -20.70
CA ARG A 458 -28.06 9.61 -20.88
C ARG A 458 -27.62 9.83 -22.33
N TRP A 459 -27.70 8.80 -23.16
CA TRP A 459 -27.41 8.85 -24.59
C TRP A 459 -28.63 8.40 -25.40
N PRO A 460 -29.70 9.21 -25.48
CA PRO A 460 -30.98 8.79 -26.02
C PRO A 460 -30.99 8.66 -27.56
N GLU A 461 -30.07 9.33 -28.25
CA GLU A 461 -30.02 9.38 -29.71
C GLU A 461 -28.80 8.63 -30.26
N ALA A 462 -29.05 7.65 -31.13
CA ALA A 462 -28.00 6.96 -31.87
C ALA A 462 -27.48 7.84 -33.02
N GLY A 463 -26.19 7.73 -33.34
CA GLY A 463 -25.58 8.48 -34.45
C GLY A 463 -24.41 9.36 -34.01
N VAL A 464 -24.01 10.28 -34.89
CA VAL A 464 -22.87 11.19 -34.65
C VAL A 464 -23.27 12.28 -33.67
N ILE A 465 -22.44 12.52 -32.66
CA ILE A 465 -22.63 13.61 -31.70
C ILE A 465 -22.11 14.91 -32.31
N SER A 466 -22.99 15.90 -32.44
CA SER A 466 -22.64 17.20 -33.00
C SER A 466 -21.77 18.03 -32.06
N PRO A 467 -20.69 18.68 -32.56
CA PRO A 467 -19.80 19.52 -31.76
C PRO A 467 -20.34 20.93 -31.43
N VAL A 468 -21.51 21.28 -31.95
CA VAL A 468 -22.15 22.60 -31.88
C VAL A 468 -23.36 22.48 -30.94
N PRO A 469 -23.67 23.52 -30.12
CA PRO A 469 -24.82 23.50 -29.21
C PRO A 469 -26.16 23.20 -29.88
#